data_AF-A0A929RWS0-F1
#
_entry.id   AF-A0A929RWS0-F1
#
_cell.length_a   1.000
_cell.length_b   1.000
_cell.length_c   1.000
_cell.angle_alpha   90.00
_cell.angle_beta   90.00
_cell.angle_gamma   90.00
#
_symmetry.space_group_name_H-M   'P 1'
#
loop_
_entity.id
_entity.type
_entity.pdbx_description
1 polymer ?
#
loop_
_entity_poly.entity_id
_entity_poly.type
_entity_poly.pdbx_seq_one_letter_code
_entity_poly.pdbx_strand_id
1 'polypeptide(L)'
;MKRIASTSRLLCSLLLLCPLLFFSSCEEDVWSQRNPLRETAWRVINIEEQHAGNCPFRIGDLLVFGSTSSEFYIETFSGRQYGFWNLRGDRLTLSFDPSNRNNSISIYITQRSFDVLAFDCVDNLYNQRYRILVQLYRQSGFSLSEAKK
;
A
#
# COMPACT_ATOMS: atom_id res chain seq x y z
N MET A 1 -10.10 61.26 29.16
CA MET A 1 -9.53 60.75 27.89
C MET A 1 -9.32 59.24 28.02
N LYS A 2 -10.21 58.42 27.45
CA LYS A 2 -10.15 56.94 27.53
C LYS A 2 -9.43 56.39 26.29
N ARG A 3 -8.39 55.59 26.51
CA ARG A 3 -7.53 54.98 25.47
C ARG A 3 -8.32 53.97 24.65
N ILE A 4 -8.64 54.30 23.40
CA ILE A 4 -9.18 53.38 22.39
C ILE A 4 -8.02 53.03 21.45
N ALA A 5 -7.13 52.13 21.89
CA ALA A 5 -5.98 51.73 21.05
C ALA A 5 -5.65 50.22 21.12
N SER A 6 -6.43 49.41 21.85
CA SER A 6 -6.15 47.97 21.97
C SER A 6 -7.02 47.07 21.10
N THR A 7 -8.23 47.48 20.72
CA THR A 7 -9.17 46.63 19.98
C THR A 7 -8.77 46.42 18.51
N SER A 8 -8.28 47.46 17.83
CA SER A 8 -7.87 47.37 16.41
C SER A 8 -6.65 46.47 16.20
N ARG A 9 -5.71 46.44 17.15
CA ARG A 9 -4.52 45.58 17.04
C ARG A 9 -4.87 44.12 17.25
N LEU A 10 -5.72 43.81 18.23
CA LEU A 10 -6.23 42.46 18.49
C LEU A 10 -7.03 41.89 17.30
N LEU A 11 -7.85 42.71 16.65
CA LEU A 11 -8.60 42.32 15.45
C LEU A 11 -7.69 42.00 14.27
N CYS A 12 -6.66 42.82 14.03
CA CYS A 12 -5.66 42.54 13.00
C CYS A 12 -4.87 41.26 13.29
N SER A 13 -4.53 40.98 14.55
CA SER A 13 -3.85 39.72 14.94
C SER A 13 -4.73 38.50 14.68
N LEU A 14 -6.04 38.57 15.01
CA LEU A 14 -6.98 37.47 14.76
C LEU A 14 -7.19 37.22 13.25
N LEU A 15 -7.28 38.28 12.45
CA LEU A 15 -7.46 38.17 10.99
C LEU A 15 -6.24 37.56 10.29
N LEU A 16 -5.02 37.81 10.81
CA LEU A 16 -3.77 37.21 10.29
C LEU A 16 -3.59 35.73 10.67
N LEU A 17 -4.24 35.26 11.74
CA LEU A 17 -4.21 33.85 12.16
C LEU A 17 -5.21 32.97 11.40
N CYS A 18 -6.26 33.56 10.83
CA CYS A 18 -7.29 32.86 10.07
C CYS A 18 -6.75 32.10 8.83
N PRO A 19 -5.89 32.67 7.96
CA PRO A 19 -5.34 31.93 6.82
C PRO A 19 -4.43 30.77 7.23
N LEU A 20 -3.76 30.82 8.40
CA LEU A 20 -2.93 29.73 8.89
C LEU A 20 -3.75 28.47 9.25
N LEU A 21 -5.04 28.63 9.58
CA LEU A 21 -5.95 27.51 9.86
C LEU A 21 -6.56 26.92 8.58
N PHE A 22 -6.73 27.72 7.52
CA PHE A 22 -7.20 27.22 6.22
C PHE A 22 -6.10 26.47 5.45
N PHE A 23 -4.82 26.85 5.61
CA PHE A 23 -3.69 26.10 5.06
C PHE A 23 -3.20 24.96 5.98
N SER A 24 -3.70 24.87 7.22
CA SER A 24 -3.57 23.66 8.05
C SER A 24 -4.69 22.65 7.80
N SER A 25 -5.44 22.81 6.70
CA SER A 25 -6.09 21.69 6.03
C SER A 25 -4.98 20.72 5.62
N CYS A 26 -4.50 19.96 6.60
CA CYS A 26 -3.94 18.66 6.42
C CYS A 26 -4.94 17.99 5.49
N GLU A 27 -4.59 17.85 4.21
CA GLU A 27 -5.07 16.73 3.44
C GLU A 27 -4.66 15.52 4.29
N GLU A 28 -5.52 15.17 5.25
CA GLU A 28 -5.41 13.93 5.97
C GLU A 28 -5.63 12.91 4.87
N ASP A 29 -4.48 12.46 4.39
CA ASP A 29 -4.21 11.86 3.10
C ASP A 29 -5.38 10.94 2.75
N VAL A 30 -6.24 11.36 1.81
CA VAL A 30 -7.42 10.58 1.39
C VAL A 30 -6.95 9.20 0.87
N TRP A 31 -5.66 9.07 0.53
CA TRP A 31 -4.98 7.81 0.28
C TRP A 31 -4.94 6.85 1.47
N SER A 32 -4.78 7.34 2.70
CA SER A 32 -4.77 6.49 3.90
C SER A 32 -6.11 5.77 4.12
N GLN A 33 -7.21 6.34 3.61
CA GLN A 33 -8.55 5.75 3.68
C GLN A 33 -8.87 4.82 2.50
N ARG A 34 -8.13 4.91 1.38
CA ARG A 34 -8.38 4.10 0.18
C ARG A 34 -7.41 2.91 0.15
N ASN A 35 -7.93 1.69 -0.03
CA ASN A 35 -7.12 0.48 -0.20
C ASN A 35 -6.10 0.70 -1.35
N PRO A 36 -4.79 0.84 -1.05
CA PRO A 36 -3.79 1.23 -2.05
C PRO A 36 -3.51 0.11 -3.05
N LEU A 37 -3.98 -1.10 -2.78
CA LEU A 37 -3.75 -2.27 -3.61
C LEU A 37 -4.88 -2.47 -4.63
N ARG A 38 -6.10 -2.02 -4.36
CA ARG A 38 -7.24 -2.30 -5.23
C ARG A 38 -7.03 -1.72 -6.64
N GLU A 39 -7.16 -2.56 -7.67
CA GLU A 39 -6.98 -2.18 -9.09
C GLU A 39 -5.61 -1.59 -9.41
N THR A 40 -4.56 -2.12 -8.78
CA THR A 40 -3.19 -1.66 -9.00
C THR A 40 -2.24 -2.82 -9.25
N ALA A 41 -1.11 -2.49 -9.87
CA ALA A 41 0.00 -3.40 -10.07
C ALA A 41 1.24 -2.83 -9.39
N TRP A 42 2.04 -3.68 -8.73
CA TRP A 42 3.21 -3.30 -7.97
C TRP A 42 4.39 -4.17 -8.34
N ARG A 43 5.50 -3.56 -8.77
CA ARG A 43 6.73 -4.26 -9.14
C ARG A 43 7.63 -4.41 -7.93
N VAL A 44 8.15 -5.61 -7.69
CA VAL A 44 9.15 -5.86 -6.64
C VAL A 44 10.48 -5.22 -7.07
N ILE A 45 10.98 -4.28 -6.26
CA ILE A 45 12.22 -3.53 -6.54
C ILE A 45 13.36 -3.88 -5.58
N ASN A 46 13.06 -4.39 -4.39
CA ASN A 46 14.07 -4.85 -3.43
C ASN A 46 13.51 -5.96 -2.54
N ILE A 47 14.40 -6.84 -2.07
CA ILE A 47 14.10 -7.94 -1.14
C ILE A 47 15.22 -7.99 -0.09
N GLU A 48 14.82 -7.96 1.18
CA GLU A 48 15.70 -8.15 2.33
C GLU A 48 15.24 -9.43 3.07
N GLU A 49 16.03 -10.50 2.96
CA GLU A 49 15.72 -11.79 3.59
C GLU A 49 16.44 -11.93 4.92
N GLN A 50 15.76 -12.44 5.95
CA GLN A 50 16.44 -12.83 7.19
C GLN A 50 17.23 -14.13 7.03
N HIS A 51 16.72 -15.06 6.21
CA HIS A 51 17.40 -16.31 5.85
C HIS A 51 17.27 -16.52 4.34
N ALA A 52 18.41 -16.75 3.68
CA ALA A 52 18.46 -16.88 2.23
C ALA A 52 17.70 -18.12 1.73
N GLY A 53 16.90 -17.94 0.67
CA GLY A 53 16.54 -19.02 -0.27
C GLY A 53 15.08 -19.48 -0.28
N ASN A 54 14.21 -18.91 0.57
CA ASN A 54 12.80 -19.31 0.67
C ASN A 54 11.81 -18.17 0.40
N CYS A 55 12.28 -17.01 -0.08
CA CYS A 55 11.38 -15.96 -0.54
C CYS A 55 10.73 -16.39 -1.87
N PRO A 56 9.39 -16.42 -1.96
CA PRO A 56 8.70 -16.78 -3.20
C PRO A 56 8.74 -15.67 -4.26
N PHE A 57 9.17 -14.46 -3.88
CA PHE A 57 9.25 -13.31 -4.77
C PHE A 57 10.66 -13.13 -5.34
N ARG A 58 10.74 -12.54 -6.52
CA ARG A 58 11.98 -12.11 -7.16
C ARG A 58 11.91 -10.64 -7.52
N ILE A 59 13.08 -9.99 -7.56
CA ILE A 59 13.18 -8.63 -8.08
C ILE A 59 12.67 -8.62 -9.54
N GLY A 60 11.74 -7.72 -9.83
CA GLY A 60 11.07 -7.59 -11.13
C GLY A 60 9.69 -8.25 -11.21
N ASP A 61 9.32 -9.12 -10.27
CA ASP A 61 7.97 -9.71 -10.24
C ASP A 61 6.90 -8.62 -10.12
N LEU A 62 5.77 -8.84 -10.79
CA LEU A 62 4.65 -7.90 -10.78
C LEU A 62 3.47 -8.48 -10.00
N LEU A 63 3.15 -7.85 -8.88
CA LEU A 63 2.02 -8.15 -8.02
C LEU A 63 0.80 -7.40 -8.53
N VAL A 64 -0.20 -8.10 -9.06
CA VAL A 64 -1.40 -7.48 -9.64
C VAL A 64 -2.62 -7.81 -8.79
N PHE A 65 -3.29 -6.76 -8.33
CA PHE A 65 -4.42 -6.83 -7.42
C PHE A 65 -5.69 -6.36 -8.12
N GLY A 66 -6.73 -7.18 -8.02
CA GLY A 66 -8.00 -6.92 -8.69
C GLY A 66 -8.90 -5.88 -8.06
N SER A 67 -10.01 -5.66 -8.74
CA SER A 67 -11.12 -4.82 -8.29
C SER A 67 -11.92 -5.44 -7.15
N THR A 68 -11.83 -6.75 -6.98
CA THR A 68 -12.46 -7.52 -5.90
C THR A 68 -11.40 -8.11 -4.97
N SER A 69 -11.73 -8.24 -3.68
CA SER A 69 -10.86 -8.75 -2.61
C SER A 69 -10.68 -10.28 -2.65
N SER A 70 -10.42 -10.82 -3.83
CA SER A 70 -10.30 -12.26 -4.07
C SER A 70 -9.44 -12.61 -5.26
N GLU A 71 -9.19 -11.67 -6.18
CA GLU A 71 -8.41 -11.95 -7.39
C GLU A 71 -7.07 -11.23 -7.32
N PHE A 72 -6.00 -12.03 -7.26
CA PHE A 72 -4.62 -11.59 -7.29
C PHE A 72 -3.83 -12.51 -8.23
N TYR A 73 -2.81 -11.97 -8.87
CA TYR A 73 -1.77 -12.80 -9.47
C TYR A 73 -0.41 -12.15 -9.38
N ILE A 74 0.61 -13.00 -9.51
CA ILE A 74 1.99 -12.57 -9.69
C ILE A 74 2.38 -12.88 -11.12
N GLU A 75 2.81 -11.87 -11.87
CA GLU A 75 3.51 -12.08 -13.12
C GLU A 75 5.00 -12.25 -12.84
N THR A 76 5.49 -13.45 -13.10
CA THR A 76 6.90 -13.84 -12.97
C THR A 76 7.49 -14.10 -14.35
N PHE A 77 8.81 -14.24 -14.45
CA PHE A 77 9.47 -14.70 -15.69
C PHE A 77 8.98 -16.07 -16.18
N SER A 78 8.48 -16.91 -15.27
CA SER A 78 7.93 -18.25 -15.57
C SER A 78 6.44 -18.26 -15.92
N GLY A 79 5.79 -17.10 -15.92
CA GLY A 79 4.35 -16.97 -16.15
C GLY A 79 3.58 -16.45 -14.94
N ARG A 80 2.25 -16.57 -15.00
CA ARG A 80 1.33 -16.02 -13.98
C ARG A 80 0.97 -17.06 -12.93
N GLN A 81 1.05 -16.67 -11.67
CA GLN A 81 0.56 -17.46 -10.54
C GLN A 81 -0.63 -16.74 -9.90
N TYR A 82 -1.78 -17.38 -9.91
CA TYR A 82 -3.02 -16.80 -9.39
C TYR A 82 -3.22 -17.16 -7.92
N GLY A 83 -3.91 -16.27 -7.21
CA GLY A 83 -4.24 -16.47 -5.82
C GLY A 83 -5.30 -15.50 -5.34
N PHE A 84 -5.50 -15.52 -4.03
CA PHE A 84 -6.44 -14.70 -3.30
C PHE A 84 -5.69 -13.73 -2.43
N TRP A 85 -6.26 -12.54 -2.29
CA TRP A 85 -5.74 -11.52 -1.40
C TRP A 85 -6.85 -10.95 -0.54
N ASN A 86 -6.50 -10.53 0.67
CA ASN A 86 -7.41 -9.85 1.58
C ASN A 86 -6.65 -8.80 2.38
N LEU A 87 -7.16 -7.58 2.44
CA LEU A 87 -6.58 -6.49 3.23
C LEU A 87 -7.52 -6.15 4.38
N ARG A 88 -7.02 -6.25 5.62
CA ARG A 88 -7.71 -5.83 6.84
C ARG A 88 -6.83 -4.85 7.62
N GLY A 89 -7.16 -3.56 7.54
CA GLY A 89 -6.28 -2.49 8.03
C GLY A 89 -4.95 -2.53 7.28
N ASP A 90 -3.85 -2.65 8.01
CA ASP A 90 -2.49 -2.72 7.44
C ASP A 90 -2.01 -4.14 7.15
N ARG A 91 -2.85 -5.14 7.44
CA ARG A 91 -2.51 -6.54 7.24
C ARG A 91 -3.10 -7.05 5.93
N LEU A 92 -2.22 -7.29 4.97
CA LEU A 92 -2.50 -8.01 3.73
C LEU A 92 -2.26 -9.51 3.98
N THR A 93 -3.12 -10.36 3.43
CA THR A 93 -2.91 -11.81 3.37
C THR A 93 -2.94 -12.23 1.92
N LEU A 94 -1.92 -12.93 1.45
CA LEU A 94 -1.87 -13.58 0.14
C LEU A 94 -1.97 -15.09 0.33
N SER A 95 -2.70 -15.77 -0.56
CA SER A 95 -2.78 -17.22 -0.57
C SER A 95 -2.91 -17.73 -2.00
N PHE A 96 -2.06 -18.67 -2.37
CA PHE A 96 -2.11 -19.35 -3.68
C PHE A 96 -3.00 -20.59 -3.65
N ASP A 97 -3.38 -21.04 -2.45
CA ASP A 97 -4.31 -22.16 -2.24
C ASP A 97 -5.38 -21.75 -1.21
N PRO A 98 -6.58 -21.34 -1.66
CA PRO A 98 -7.63 -20.88 -0.76
C PRO A 98 -8.14 -21.97 0.19
N SER A 99 -7.89 -23.25 -0.11
CA SER A 99 -8.30 -24.38 0.72
C SER A 99 -7.34 -24.64 1.89
N ASN A 100 -6.09 -24.17 1.77
CA ASN A 100 -5.05 -24.39 2.76
C ASN A 100 -4.60 -23.07 3.42
N ARG A 101 -5.16 -22.77 4.59
CA ARG A 101 -4.83 -21.54 5.34
C ARG A 101 -3.36 -21.45 5.76
N ASN A 102 -2.67 -22.58 5.91
CA ASN A 102 -1.25 -22.62 6.25
C ASN A 102 -0.38 -22.22 5.05
N ASN A 103 -0.91 -22.31 3.83
CA ASN A 103 -0.25 -21.86 2.61
C ASN A 103 -0.63 -20.39 2.32
N SER A 104 -0.20 -19.49 3.21
CA SER A 104 -0.45 -18.07 3.08
C SER A 104 0.73 -17.23 3.52
N ILE A 105 0.85 -16.05 2.93
CA ILE A 105 1.83 -15.02 3.29
C ILE A 105 1.06 -13.91 4.00
N SER A 106 1.36 -13.71 5.28
CA SER A 106 0.87 -12.56 6.05
C SER A 106 1.82 -11.39 5.85
N ILE A 107 1.30 -10.25 5.40
CA ILE A 107 2.07 -9.08 5.03
C ILE A 107 1.59 -7.89 5.88
N TYR A 108 2.52 -7.23 6.54
CA TYR A 108 2.29 -5.96 7.22
C TYR A 108 2.84 -4.83 6.35
N ILE A 109 1.98 -3.88 5.97
CA ILE A 109 2.42 -2.69 5.23
C ILE A 109 3.03 -1.72 6.24
N THR A 110 4.36 -1.64 6.26
CA THR A 110 5.12 -0.89 7.28
C THR A 110 5.49 0.53 6.85
N GLN A 111 5.54 0.78 5.55
CA GLN A 111 5.77 2.12 4.99
C GLN A 111 4.88 2.33 3.79
N ARG A 112 4.33 3.55 3.69
CA ARG A 112 3.50 4.00 2.58
C ARG A 112 4.07 5.29 2.02
N SER A 113 4.45 5.25 0.76
CA SER A 113 4.69 6.42 -0.08
C SER A 113 3.70 6.39 -1.24
N PHE A 114 3.66 7.47 -2.02
CA PHE A 114 2.78 7.63 -3.17
C PHE A 114 2.94 6.52 -4.22
N ASP A 115 4.16 6.05 -4.44
CA ASP A 115 4.50 5.04 -5.44
C ASP A 115 5.33 3.89 -4.89
N VAL A 116 5.62 3.84 -3.58
CA VAL A 116 6.41 2.76 -2.97
C VAL A 116 5.76 2.28 -1.69
N LEU A 117 5.68 0.96 -1.53
CA LEU A 117 5.25 0.31 -0.29
C LEU A 117 6.35 -0.60 0.25
N ALA A 118 6.45 -0.68 1.57
CA ALA A 118 7.27 -1.68 2.25
C ALA A 118 6.38 -2.75 2.89
N PHE A 119 6.62 -4.00 2.52
CA PHE A 119 5.90 -5.17 2.99
C PHE A 119 6.83 -5.99 3.89
N ASP A 120 6.45 -6.14 5.15
CA ASP A 120 7.07 -7.07 6.09
C ASP A 120 6.27 -8.38 6.06
N CYS A 121 6.85 -9.38 5.41
CA CYS A 121 6.20 -10.62 5.03
C CYS A 121 6.57 -11.75 5.98
N VAL A 122 5.57 -12.50 6.41
CA VAL A 122 5.69 -13.76 7.14
C VAL A 122 5.05 -14.84 6.27
N ASP A 123 5.89 -15.69 5.69
CA ASP A 123 5.47 -16.87 4.96
C ASP A 123 5.18 -18.01 5.95
N ASN A 124 3.91 -18.38 6.07
CA ASN A 124 3.45 -19.38 7.02
C ASN A 124 3.77 -20.82 6.56
N LEU A 125 4.05 -21.04 5.28
CA LEU A 125 4.38 -22.36 4.74
C LEU A 125 5.82 -22.74 5.11
N TYR A 126 6.76 -21.81 4.90
CA TYR A 126 8.17 -22.04 5.15
C TYR A 126 8.66 -21.52 6.51
N ASN A 127 7.78 -20.86 7.27
CA ASN A 127 8.10 -20.17 8.53
C ASN A 127 9.27 -19.19 8.35
N GLN A 128 9.14 -18.31 7.35
CA GLN A 128 10.19 -17.37 6.94
C GLN A 128 9.71 -15.94 7.04
N ARG A 129 10.64 -15.04 7.31
CA ARG A 129 10.38 -13.61 7.33
C ARG A 129 11.34 -12.87 6.43
N TYR A 130 10.78 -11.99 5.63
CA TYR A 130 11.51 -11.17 4.68
C TYR A 130 10.75 -9.87 4.46
N ARG A 131 11.47 -8.84 4.03
CA ARG A 131 10.89 -7.56 3.68
C ARG A 131 11.03 -7.35 2.18
N ILE A 132 9.96 -6.94 1.52
CA ILE A 132 10.01 -6.53 0.12
C ILE A 132 9.63 -5.06 -0.01
N LEU A 133 10.31 -4.36 -0.91
CA LEU A 133 9.89 -3.04 -1.39
C LEU A 133 9.25 -3.22 -2.75
N VAL A 134 8.09 -2.61 -2.92
CA VAL A 134 7.33 -2.67 -4.16
C VAL A 134 7.03 -1.27 -4.66
N GLN A 135 7.17 -1.05 -5.97
CA GLN A 135 6.89 0.22 -6.62
C GLN A 135 5.65 0.14 -7.50
N LEU A 136 4.78 1.14 -7.44
CA LEU A 136 3.56 1.24 -8.23
C LEU A 136 3.91 1.20 -9.72
N TYR A 137 3.37 0.20 -10.41
CA TYR A 137 3.59 -0.01 -11.83
C TYR A 137 2.43 0.60 -12.63
N ARG A 138 2.68 1.78 -13.20
CA ARG A 138 1.70 2.52 -13.99
C ARG A 138 1.79 2.14 -15.47
N GLN A 139 1.19 1.01 -15.83
CA GLN A 139 0.90 0.70 -17.24
C GLN A 139 -0.61 0.58 -17.42
N SER A 140 -1.15 1.28 -18.42
CA SER A 140 -2.54 1.16 -18.85
C SER A 140 -2.80 -0.26 -19.38
N GLY A 141 -3.87 -0.92 -18.93
CA GLY A 141 -4.40 -2.14 -19.58
C GLY A 141 -4.47 -3.42 -18.75
N PHE A 142 -4.17 -3.42 -17.44
CA PHE A 142 -4.37 -4.63 -16.64
C PHE A 142 -5.83 -4.78 -16.21
N SER A 143 -6.66 -5.32 -17.10
CA SER A 143 -7.96 -5.87 -16.72
C SER A 143 -7.82 -7.36 -16.43
N LEU A 144 -8.12 -7.77 -15.19
CA LEU A 144 -8.20 -9.19 -14.82
C LEU A 144 -9.21 -9.98 -15.68
N SER A 145 -10.20 -9.30 -16.27
CA SER A 145 -11.18 -9.94 -17.15
C SER A 145 -10.59 -10.40 -18.49
N GLU A 146 -9.47 -9.82 -18.93
CA GLU A 146 -8.80 -10.19 -20.18
C GLU A 146 -7.73 -11.28 -19.99
N ALA A 147 -7.24 -11.46 -18.75
CA ALA A 147 -6.21 -12.43 -18.42
C ALA A 147 -6.70 -13.88 -18.26
N LYS A 148 -8.03 -14.12 -18.25
CA LYS A 148 -8.66 -15.45 -18.10
C LYS A 148 -9.06 -16.11 -19.44
N LYS A 149 -8.55 -15.65 -20.59
CA LYS A 149 -8.77 -16.31 -21.89
C LYS A 149 -7.69 -17.34 -22.22
#